data_AF-A0A3B5MI08-F1
#
_entry.id   AF-A0A3B5MI08-F1
#
_cell.length_a   1.000
_cell.length_b   1.000
_cell.length_c   1.000
_cell.angle_alpha   90.00
_cell.angle_beta   90.00
_cell.angle_gamma   90.00
#
_symmetry.space_group_name_H-M   'P 1'
#
loop_
_entity.id
_entity.type
_entity.pdbx_description
1 polymer ?
#
loop_
_entity_poly.entity_id
_entity_poly.type
_entity_poly.pdbx_seq_one_letter_code
_entity_poly.pdbx_strand_id
1 'polypeptide(L)'
;VPQRLDVYTACTSCAASVTSSCPRGSSHPPLLCSYLVQIGGRELELPGCHHLCVKNILQPQCCPGHWGPLCLCESSLIPDPDPQSVGQSGLIGHNEGFSGFACQECKNPNAFGKKCDEECDCVNGVCNKGPDGDGQCWCQPPYTGRRCDQGEAASGCRRCSSYSYCKGEAEDANCDCLPGYRKMKDNRCLGEPLLFSLDCDANAQCSKEASNIRCTCRPGYDGDGKICIPKNPCLVNNGGCPANSTVCVFKGPDKSSCECMLGMSPLGGSAEHGCQLVSACTAVTCDPTATCQTELDGKPRCLCEPGLLGDGHRCYGNLMARLMELDQRGNQRENLTGAVNCGSPPPLRGPGPLTLFVPTNDAVDRARDGTHLLLFQAKQKLQELLRHHVFSQLTVDDLVALPQVRTMANQLVTVSASDTGEVLLGEKGVRLAGSNIMASNGVIHMIDGLLYPPSILPILPHRCDVTKSKITLVRRHETW
;
A
#
# COMPACT_ATOMS: atom_id res chain seq x y z
N VAL A 1 15.50 -2.56 -7.57
CA VAL A 1 14.37 -3.17 -8.30
C VAL A 1 13.09 -2.42 -7.95
N PRO A 2 12.28 -1.95 -8.92
CA PRO A 2 10.97 -1.38 -8.61
C PRO A 2 10.07 -2.48 -8.07
N GLN A 3 9.73 -2.40 -6.79
CA GLN A 3 8.71 -3.26 -6.21
C GLN A 3 7.39 -2.50 -6.21
N ARG A 4 6.38 -3.14 -6.79
CA ARG A 4 5.00 -2.66 -6.76
C ARG A 4 4.38 -3.17 -5.48
N LEU A 5 4.08 -2.26 -4.56
CA LEU A 5 3.29 -2.58 -3.36
C LEU A 5 1.83 -2.25 -3.65
N ASP A 6 1.02 -3.29 -3.67
CA ASP A 6 -0.43 -3.19 -3.81
C ASP A 6 -1.06 -3.22 -2.42
N VAL A 7 -1.68 -2.11 -2.02
CA VAL A 7 -2.40 -2.00 -0.74
C VAL A 7 -3.85 -1.69 -1.03
N TYR A 8 -4.76 -2.46 -0.47
CA TYR A 8 -6.19 -2.23 -0.63
C TYR A 8 -6.72 -1.38 0.54
N THR A 9 -7.61 -0.42 0.26
CA THR A 9 -8.39 0.20 1.34
C THR A 9 -9.35 -0.83 1.93
N ALA A 10 -9.82 -0.59 3.15
CA ALA A 10 -10.88 -1.41 3.73
C ALA A 10 -12.13 -1.41 2.83
N CYS A 11 -12.77 -2.57 2.69
CA CYS A 11 -14.05 -2.68 2.01
C CYS A 11 -15.14 -2.02 2.87
N THR A 12 -15.91 -1.12 2.27
CA THR A 12 -17.01 -0.38 2.92
C THR A 12 -18.15 -0.16 1.92
N SER A 13 -19.24 0.49 2.33
CA SER A 13 -20.32 0.83 1.39
C SER A 13 -19.80 1.69 0.24
N CYS A 14 -20.28 1.48 -0.99
CA CYS A 14 -19.82 2.25 -2.14
C CYS A 14 -20.09 3.76 -2.04
N ALA A 15 -21.07 4.15 -1.22
CA ALA A 15 -21.31 5.56 -0.89
C ALA A 15 -20.22 6.14 0.02
N ALA A 16 -19.69 5.33 0.96
CA ALA A 16 -18.61 5.71 1.87
C ALA A 16 -17.22 5.55 1.22
N SER A 17 -17.05 4.64 0.26
CA SER A 17 -15.74 4.44 -0.39
C SER A 17 -15.27 5.68 -1.16
N VAL A 18 -16.15 6.61 -1.50
CA VAL A 18 -15.78 7.86 -2.19
C VAL A 18 -14.87 8.75 -1.33
N THR A 19 -14.97 8.67 0.01
CA THR A 19 -14.12 9.46 0.92
C THR A 19 -12.82 8.73 1.27
N SER A 20 -12.76 7.41 1.15
CA SER A 20 -11.51 6.65 1.32
C SER A 20 -10.59 6.91 0.13
N SER A 21 -9.63 7.82 0.32
CA SER A 21 -8.63 8.16 -0.69
C SER A 21 -7.33 7.42 -0.43
N CYS A 22 -6.68 6.93 -1.49
CA CYS A 22 -5.32 6.41 -1.38
C CYS A 22 -4.36 7.51 -0.87
N PRO A 23 -3.33 7.13 -0.08
CA PRO A 23 -2.24 8.05 0.25
C PRO A 23 -1.66 8.64 -1.06
N ARG A 24 -1.36 9.95 -1.07
CA ARG A 24 -0.98 10.74 -2.26
C ARG A 24 -0.27 9.92 -3.36
N GLY A 25 -0.90 9.78 -4.53
CA GLY A 25 -0.22 9.38 -5.77
C GLY A 25 -0.85 8.29 -6.62
N SER A 26 -1.92 7.61 -6.21
CA SER A 26 -2.56 6.59 -7.07
C SER A 26 -4.06 6.49 -6.78
N SER A 27 -4.91 6.90 -7.73
CA SER A 27 -6.35 6.66 -7.69
C SER A 27 -6.74 5.72 -8.83
N HIS A 28 -7.22 4.53 -8.48
CA HIS A 28 -7.87 3.62 -9.41
C HIS A 28 -9.39 3.63 -9.17
N PRO A 29 -10.21 3.24 -10.16
CA PRO A 29 -11.65 3.12 -9.96
C PRO A 29 -11.99 2.11 -8.84
N PRO A 30 -13.08 2.34 -8.08
CA PRO A 30 -13.48 1.46 -6.99
C PRO A 30 -13.81 0.06 -7.52
N LEU A 31 -13.26 -0.95 -6.86
CA LEU A 31 -13.52 -2.37 -7.11
C LEU A 31 -14.66 -2.84 -6.20
N LEU A 32 -15.50 -3.73 -6.72
CA LEU A 32 -16.55 -4.39 -5.93
C LEU A 32 -15.92 -5.37 -4.95
N CYS A 33 -16.44 -5.37 -3.73
CA CYS A 33 -16.08 -6.31 -2.67
C CYS A 33 -17.32 -6.63 -1.84
N SER A 34 -17.22 -7.59 -0.94
CA SER A 34 -18.17 -7.77 0.13
C SER A 34 -17.51 -7.44 1.46
N TYR A 35 -18.27 -6.82 2.37
CA TYR A 35 -17.82 -6.55 3.72
C TYR A 35 -18.83 -7.09 4.72
N LEU A 36 -18.29 -7.55 5.85
CA LEU A 36 -19.07 -8.08 6.95
C LEU A 36 -19.45 -6.94 7.88
N VAL A 37 -20.75 -6.85 8.18
CA VAL A 37 -21.29 -5.94 9.18
C VAL A 37 -22.01 -6.72 10.25
N GLN A 38 -21.80 -6.32 11.50
CA GLN A 38 -22.56 -6.82 12.64
C GLN A 38 -23.86 -6.01 12.73
N ILE A 39 -24.97 -6.61 12.32
CA ILE A 39 -26.30 -6.02 12.47
C ILE A 39 -27.09 -6.88 13.45
N GLY A 40 -27.40 -6.31 14.62
CA GLY A 40 -28.16 -7.02 15.64
C GLY A 40 -27.48 -8.25 16.24
N GLY A 41 -26.15 -8.24 16.33
CA GLY A 41 -25.36 -9.37 16.85
C GLY A 41 -25.22 -10.55 15.89
N ARG A 42 -25.67 -10.40 14.64
CA ARG A 42 -25.42 -11.34 13.55
C ARG A 42 -24.53 -10.68 12.51
N GLU A 43 -23.64 -11.48 11.95
CA GLU A 43 -22.78 -11.06 10.85
C GLU A 43 -23.56 -11.17 9.54
N LEU A 44 -23.62 -10.06 8.80
CA LEU A 44 -24.25 -9.99 7.50
C LEU A 44 -23.22 -9.55 6.46
N GLU A 45 -23.16 -10.28 5.36
CA GLU A 45 -22.33 -9.94 4.22
C GLU A 45 -23.09 -9.00 3.30
N LEU A 46 -22.54 -7.80 3.09
CA LEU A 46 -23.14 -6.78 2.22
C LEU A 46 -22.20 -6.43 1.06
N PRO A 47 -22.74 -6.11 -0.12
CA PRO A 47 -21.95 -5.61 -1.23
C PRO A 47 -21.38 -4.22 -0.90
N GLY A 48 -20.10 -4.03 -1.19
CA GLY A 48 -19.34 -2.81 -0.93
C GLY A 48 -18.32 -2.52 -2.03
N CYS A 49 -17.53 -1.47 -1.79
CA CYS A 49 -16.45 -1.03 -2.67
C CYS A 49 -15.18 -0.76 -1.86
N HIS A 50 -14.03 -1.00 -2.50
CA HIS A 50 -12.70 -0.65 -1.99
C HIS A 50 -11.79 -0.17 -3.13
N HIS A 51 -10.66 0.44 -2.78
CA HIS A 51 -9.70 0.99 -3.74
C HIS A 51 -8.38 0.22 -3.69
N LEU A 52 -7.77 0.02 -4.87
CA LEU A 52 -6.40 -0.46 -5.00
C LEU A 52 -5.44 0.74 -4.99
N CYS A 53 -4.62 0.85 -3.96
CA CYS A 53 -3.56 1.84 -3.82
C CYS A 53 -2.23 1.23 -4.23
N VAL A 54 -1.66 1.73 -5.33
CA VAL A 54 -0.37 1.24 -5.86
C VAL A 54 0.73 2.20 -5.45
N LYS A 55 1.77 1.69 -4.78
CA LYS A 55 2.98 2.46 -4.47
C LYS A 55 4.20 1.74 -5.07
N ASN A 56 4.98 2.46 -5.86
CA ASN A 56 6.27 1.98 -6.34
C ASN A 56 7.33 2.30 -5.28
N ILE A 57 7.96 1.27 -4.73
CA ILE A 57 9.07 1.39 -3.78
C ILE A 57 10.34 0.94 -4.50
N LEU A 58 11.37 1.79 -4.47
CA LEU A 58 12.68 1.45 -5.00
C LEU A 58 13.51 0.84 -3.87
N GLN A 59 13.71 -0.48 -3.91
CA GLN A 59 14.68 -1.13 -3.04
C GLN A 59 15.99 -1.32 -3.81
N PRO A 60 17.13 -0.78 -3.31
CA PRO A 60 18.42 -1.02 -3.92
C PRO A 60 18.78 -2.50 -3.72
N GLN A 61 18.96 -3.20 -4.84
CA GLN A 61 19.43 -4.57 -4.90
C GLN A 61 20.39 -4.64 -6.07
N CYS A 62 21.42 -5.46 -5.94
CA CYS A 62 22.31 -5.76 -7.03
C CYS A 62 21.53 -6.49 -8.14
N CYS A 63 21.92 -6.24 -9.39
CA CYS A 63 21.37 -6.99 -10.52
C CYS A 63 21.60 -8.50 -10.30
N PRO A 64 20.75 -9.38 -10.85
CA PRO A 64 21.04 -10.81 -10.88
C PRO A 64 22.46 -11.03 -11.39
N GLY A 65 23.19 -11.91 -10.73
CA GLY A 65 24.59 -12.09 -11.07
C GLY A 65 25.52 -11.07 -10.41
N HIS A 66 25.11 -10.20 -9.47
CA HIS A 66 26.02 -9.22 -8.85
C HIS A 66 25.86 -9.17 -7.32
N TRP A 67 26.96 -8.97 -6.57
CA TRP A 67 26.94 -8.81 -5.11
C TRP A 67 28.00 -7.82 -4.59
N GLY A 68 28.02 -7.65 -3.27
CA GLY A 68 28.87 -6.70 -2.56
C GLY A 68 28.20 -5.34 -2.36
N PRO A 69 28.78 -4.45 -1.53
CA PRO A 69 28.18 -3.17 -1.16
C PRO A 69 28.03 -2.18 -2.32
N LEU A 70 28.76 -2.41 -3.43
CA LEU A 70 28.66 -1.61 -4.67
C LEU A 70 28.06 -2.39 -5.86
N CYS A 71 27.65 -3.65 -5.66
CA CYS A 71 27.15 -4.51 -6.74
C CYS A 71 28.15 -4.70 -7.90
N LEU A 72 29.46 -4.68 -7.62
CA LEU A 72 30.52 -4.80 -8.62
C LEU A 72 31.05 -6.23 -8.81
N CYS A 73 30.80 -7.15 -7.86
CA CYS A 73 31.24 -8.54 -8.00
C CYS A 73 30.23 -9.33 -8.83
N GLU A 74 30.62 -9.86 -10.00
CA GLU A 74 29.72 -10.56 -10.94
C GLU A 74 29.76 -12.12 -10.84
N SER A 75 28.61 -12.82 -10.93
CA SER A 75 28.38 -14.26 -10.59
C SER A 75 28.29 -15.12 -11.83
N SER A 76 28.52 -14.52 -12.99
CA SER A 76 28.63 -15.21 -14.28
C SER A 76 29.78 -16.25 -14.33
N LEU A 77 30.36 -16.62 -13.17
CA LEU A 77 31.56 -17.42 -13.00
C LEU A 77 31.37 -18.65 -12.06
N ILE A 78 30.17 -18.91 -11.51
CA ILE A 78 29.86 -20.15 -10.75
C ILE A 78 28.45 -20.65 -11.12
N PRO A 79 28.26 -21.95 -11.41
CA PRO A 79 26.93 -22.56 -11.52
C PRO A 79 26.32 -22.73 -10.11
N ASP A 80 25.16 -22.10 -9.88
CA ASP A 80 24.31 -22.14 -8.67
C ASP A 80 24.87 -21.50 -7.37
N PRO A 81 24.43 -20.29 -7.00
CA PRO A 81 24.53 -19.82 -5.63
C PRO A 81 23.34 -20.33 -4.80
N ASP A 82 23.62 -21.11 -3.75
CA ASP A 82 22.63 -21.45 -2.72
C ASP A 82 22.15 -20.14 -2.03
N PRO A 83 20.83 -19.83 -2.04
CA PRO A 83 20.28 -18.59 -1.51
C PRO A 83 20.55 -18.33 -0.01
N GLN A 84 21.00 -19.33 0.75
CA GLN A 84 21.18 -19.23 2.20
C GLN A 84 22.50 -18.62 2.67
N SER A 85 23.45 -18.35 1.77
CA SER A 85 24.77 -17.79 2.13
C SER A 85 24.84 -16.25 2.14
N VAL A 86 23.77 -15.55 1.73
CA VAL A 86 23.73 -14.09 1.71
C VAL A 86 23.18 -13.57 3.05
N GLY A 87 24.07 -13.37 4.01
CA GLY A 87 23.74 -12.67 5.25
C GLY A 87 23.24 -11.25 4.97
N GLN A 88 22.22 -10.82 5.72
CA GLN A 88 21.53 -9.51 5.66
C GLN A 88 22.42 -8.27 5.89
N SER A 89 23.74 -8.40 5.96
CA SER A 89 24.67 -7.29 6.19
C SER A 89 25.65 -7.02 5.05
N GLY A 90 25.49 -7.65 3.88
CA GLY A 90 26.32 -7.35 2.69
C GLY A 90 27.82 -7.58 2.88
N LEU A 91 28.21 -8.25 3.97
CA LEU A 91 29.59 -8.58 4.30
C LEU A 91 29.72 -10.09 4.30
N ILE A 92 30.55 -10.53 3.34
CA ILE A 92 31.20 -11.85 3.23
C ILE A 92 30.29 -12.97 2.70
N GLY A 93 30.16 -13.01 1.37
CA GLY A 93 30.16 -14.29 0.64
C GLY A 93 31.58 -14.56 0.20
N HIS A 94 32.27 -15.51 0.83
CA HIS A 94 33.59 -15.96 0.39
C HIS A 94 33.46 -16.63 -0.98
N ASN A 95 33.74 -15.89 -2.06
CA ASN A 95 33.86 -16.47 -3.39
C ASN A 95 35.17 -17.29 -3.44
N GLU A 96 35.14 -18.54 -3.93
CA GLU A 96 36.28 -19.47 -3.74
C GLU A 96 37.58 -19.06 -4.46
N GLY A 97 37.56 -18.10 -5.41
CA GLY A 97 38.74 -17.69 -6.20
C GLY A 97 39.11 -16.19 -6.19
N PHE A 98 38.31 -15.31 -5.58
CA PHE A 98 38.49 -13.85 -5.66
C PHE A 98 38.73 -13.21 -4.29
N SER A 99 39.39 -12.06 -4.28
CA SER A 99 39.71 -11.24 -3.10
C SER A 99 39.59 -9.73 -3.40
N GLY A 100 39.75 -8.90 -2.38
CA GLY A 100 39.56 -7.44 -2.48
C GLY A 100 38.13 -7.00 -2.16
N PHE A 101 37.95 -5.72 -1.84
CA PHE A 101 36.67 -5.16 -1.37
C PHE A 101 35.56 -5.17 -2.43
N ALA A 102 35.93 -5.25 -3.71
CA ALA A 102 35.02 -5.35 -4.87
C ALA A 102 35.34 -6.55 -5.77
N CYS A 103 35.95 -7.62 -5.23
CA CYS A 103 36.36 -8.82 -5.98
C CYS A 103 37.32 -8.54 -7.14
N GLN A 104 38.09 -7.46 -7.05
CA GLN A 104 38.96 -6.98 -8.12
C GLN A 104 40.34 -7.65 -8.12
N GLU A 105 40.62 -8.53 -7.16
CA GLU A 105 41.87 -9.28 -7.08
C GLU A 105 41.59 -10.78 -7.10
N CYS A 106 42.54 -11.57 -7.62
CA CYS A 106 42.50 -13.02 -7.49
C CYS A 106 43.00 -13.42 -6.10
N LYS A 107 42.32 -14.41 -5.48
CA LYS A 107 42.71 -14.94 -4.17
C LYS A 107 44.07 -15.62 -4.22
N ASN A 108 44.39 -16.31 -5.34
CA ASN A 108 45.77 -16.68 -5.64
C ASN A 108 46.50 -15.41 -6.16
N PRO A 109 47.55 -14.93 -5.46
CA PRO A 109 48.27 -13.72 -5.84
C PRO A 109 49.07 -13.85 -7.15
N ASN A 110 49.13 -15.03 -7.75
CA ASN A 110 49.78 -15.33 -9.01
C ASN A 110 48.79 -15.73 -10.13
N ALA A 111 47.48 -15.66 -9.88
CA ALA A 111 46.45 -16.00 -10.86
C ALA A 111 45.96 -14.78 -11.67
N PHE A 112 45.48 -15.05 -12.87
CA PHE A 112 44.96 -14.07 -13.82
C PHE A 112 43.77 -14.62 -14.61
N GLY A 113 43.18 -13.76 -15.45
CA GLY A 113 42.02 -14.10 -16.27
C GLY A 113 40.71 -13.92 -15.52
N LYS A 114 39.61 -13.79 -16.27
CA LYS A 114 38.29 -13.42 -15.74
C LYS A 114 37.77 -14.31 -14.60
N LYS A 115 38.25 -15.55 -14.54
CA LYS A 115 37.90 -16.56 -13.53
C LYS A 115 38.97 -16.77 -12.45
N CYS A 116 40.12 -16.11 -12.54
CA CYS A 116 41.28 -16.33 -11.68
C CYS A 116 41.73 -17.81 -11.65
N ASP A 117 41.56 -18.52 -12.76
CA ASP A 117 41.84 -19.94 -12.95
C ASP A 117 43.16 -20.21 -13.70
N GLU A 118 43.71 -19.19 -14.36
CA GLU A 118 45.01 -19.26 -15.02
C GLU A 118 46.10 -18.75 -14.07
N GLU A 119 47.24 -19.44 -14.01
CA GLU A 119 48.36 -19.07 -13.13
C GLU A 119 49.56 -18.61 -13.94
N CYS A 120 50.17 -17.50 -13.52
CA CYS A 120 51.33 -16.95 -14.19
C CYS A 120 52.56 -17.83 -13.95
N ASP A 121 53.37 -18.02 -14.98
CA ASP A 121 54.55 -18.86 -14.95
C ASP A 121 55.86 -18.06 -15.16
N CYS A 122 55.81 -16.75 -14.89
CA CYS A 122 56.94 -15.83 -14.99
C CYS A 122 58.09 -16.26 -14.06
N VAL A 123 59.30 -16.38 -14.62
CA VAL A 123 60.52 -16.79 -13.91
C VAL A 123 61.24 -15.59 -13.31
N ASN A 124 61.65 -14.62 -14.14
CA ASN A 124 62.36 -13.40 -13.70
C ASN A 124 61.58 -12.13 -14.07
N GLY A 125 60.34 -12.02 -13.60
CA GLY A 125 59.46 -10.90 -13.92
C GLY A 125 58.21 -10.86 -13.06
N VAL A 126 57.40 -9.83 -13.28
CA VAL A 126 56.11 -9.65 -12.62
C VAL A 126 55.00 -9.90 -13.63
N CYS A 127 53.99 -10.68 -13.24
CA CYS A 127 52.87 -10.99 -14.10
C CYS A 127 51.78 -9.91 -14.06
N ASN A 128 51.14 -9.66 -15.21
CA ASN A 128 49.88 -8.94 -15.29
C ASN A 128 48.71 -9.83 -14.80
N LYS A 129 48.53 -9.82 -13.47
CA LYS A 129 47.61 -10.68 -12.72
C LYS A 129 46.25 -10.04 -12.45
N GLY A 130 45.32 -10.82 -11.88
CA GLY A 130 43.98 -10.37 -11.51
C GLY A 130 42.89 -10.72 -12.53
N PRO A 131 41.62 -10.42 -12.25
CA PRO A 131 40.48 -10.79 -13.10
C PRO A 131 40.55 -10.21 -14.51
N ASP A 132 41.07 -8.98 -14.64
CA ASP A 132 41.29 -8.30 -15.92
C ASP A 132 42.73 -8.51 -16.47
N GLY A 133 43.55 -9.27 -15.74
CA GLY A 133 44.92 -9.60 -16.13
C GLY A 133 44.95 -10.58 -17.29
N ASP A 134 45.93 -10.40 -18.19
CA ASP A 134 46.14 -11.23 -19.38
C ASP A 134 47.31 -12.22 -19.22
N GLY A 135 47.93 -12.28 -18.04
CA GLY A 135 49.02 -13.20 -17.74
C GLY A 135 50.37 -12.80 -18.33
N GLN A 136 50.47 -11.64 -19.00
CA GLN A 136 51.70 -11.21 -19.62
C GLN A 136 52.80 -10.96 -18.57
N CYS A 137 53.96 -11.59 -18.75
CA CYS A 137 55.13 -11.37 -17.89
C CYS A 137 55.88 -10.10 -18.27
N TRP A 138 56.11 -9.24 -17.28
CA TRP A 138 56.93 -8.04 -17.38
C TRP A 138 58.30 -8.34 -16.79
N CYS A 139 59.29 -8.48 -17.66
CA CYS A 139 60.59 -9.03 -17.27
C CYS A 139 61.45 -8.00 -16.56
N GLN A 140 62.10 -8.41 -15.48
CA GLN A 140 63.14 -7.60 -14.86
C GLN A 140 64.38 -7.62 -15.76
N PRO A 141 64.97 -6.47 -16.13
CA PRO A 141 66.18 -6.44 -16.94
C PRO A 141 67.30 -7.27 -16.28
N PRO A 142 68.09 -8.07 -17.03
CA PRO A 142 68.18 -8.15 -18.49
C PRO A 142 67.29 -9.23 -19.15
N TYR A 143 66.40 -9.88 -18.38
CA TYR A 143 65.63 -11.03 -18.84
C TYR A 143 64.58 -10.64 -19.90
N THR A 144 64.30 -11.58 -20.81
CA THR A 144 63.32 -11.44 -21.91
C THR A 144 62.60 -12.76 -22.17
N GLY A 145 61.74 -12.79 -23.18
CA GLY A 145 60.87 -13.91 -23.50
C GLY A 145 59.55 -13.87 -22.72
N ARG A 146 58.57 -14.65 -23.17
CA ARG A 146 57.21 -14.65 -22.61
C ARG A 146 57.15 -14.99 -21.12
N ARG A 147 58.13 -15.75 -20.62
CA ARG A 147 58.26 -16.16 -19.22
C ARG A 147 59.41 -15.49 -18.48
N CYS A 148 60.16 -14.59 -19.12
CA CYS A 148 61.34 -13.98 -18.52
C CYS A 148 62.43 -14.99 -18.09
N ASP A 149 62.59 -16.06 -18.85
CA ASP A 149 63.55 -17.15 -18.63
C ASP A 149 64.83 -17.01 -19.49
N GLN A 150 64.85 -16.06 -20.43
CA GLN A 150 65.96 -15.86 -21.36
C GLN A 150 66.86 -14.71 -20.89
N GLY A 151 68.13 -14.98 -20.57
CA GLY A 151 69.08 -13.96 -20.05
C GLY A 151 70.28 -13.63 -20.96
N GLU A 152 70.58 -14.47 -21.96
CA GLU A 152 71.88 -14.45 -22.64
C GLU A 152 71.78 -14.72 -24.15
N ALA A 153 71.22 -13.77 -24.90
CA ALA A 153 71.62 -13.48 -26.29
C ALA A 153 70.74 -12.35 -26.86
N ALA A 154 71.35 -11.23 -27.22
CA ALA A 154 70.78 -10.19 -28.10
C ALA A 154 69.47 -9.49 -27.66
N SER A 155 69.32 -9.06 -26.40
CA SER A 155 68.10 -8.36 -25.96
C SER A 155 68.28 -6.84 -25.74
N GLY A 156 67.42 -6.05 -26.38
CA GLY A 156 67.21 -4.63 -26.17
C GLY A 156 66.78 -4.28 -24.74
N CYS A 157 66.28 -5.25 -23.97
CA CYS A 157 65.99 -5.12 -22.54
C CYS A 157 67.21 -4.76 -21.67
N ARG A 158 68.44 -5.03 -22.13
CA ARG A 158 69.66 -4.60 -21.43
C ARG A 158 69.80 -3.07 -21.36
N ARG A 159 69.12 -2.34 -22.26
CA ARG A 159 69.09 -0.87 -22.26
C ARG A 159 68.07 -0.31 -21.27
N CYS A 160 67.18 -1.14 -20.73
CA CYS A 160 66.25 -0.76 -19.68
C CYS A 160 67.00 -0.52 -18.35
N SER A 161 66.59 0.49 -17.59
CA SER A 161 67.18 0.71 -16.26
C SER A 161 66.60 -0.28 -15.25
N SER A 162 67.27 -0.47 -14.11
CA SER A 162 66.78 -1.30 -13.01
C SER A 162 65.46 -0.81 -12.40
N TYR A 163 64.98 0.38 -12.80
CA TYR A 163 63.71 0.97 -12.37
C TYR A 163 62.62 0.83 -13.44
N SER A 164 62.65 -0.26 -14.22
CA SER A 164 61.68 -0.52 -15.28
C SER A 164 61.46 -2.02 -15.48
N TYR A 165 60.34 -2.37 -16.09
CA TYR A 165 60.10 -3.69 -16.63
C TYR A 165 60.27 -3.67 -18.15
N CYS A 166 60.79 -4.75 -18.71
CA CYS A 166 60.91 -4.91 -20.16
C CYS A 166 59.74 -5.71 -20.73
N LYS A 167 59.18 -5.24 -21.86
CA LYS A 167 58.19 -5.94 -22.68
C LYS A 167 58.74 -6.15 -24.09
N GLY A 168 58.45 -7.31 -24.70
CA GLY A 168 58.85 -7.63 -26.08
C GLY A 168 60.09 -8.52 -26.19
N GLU A 169 60.37 -8.97 -27.42
CA GLU A 169 61.45 -9.91 -27.74
C GLU A 169 62.59 -9.17 -28.47
N ALA A 170 63.84 -9.48 -28.11
CA ALA A 170 65.07 -9.06 -28.78
C ALA A 170 65.19 -7.55 -29.13
N GLU A 171 64.78 -7.10 -30.32
CA GLU A 171 65.05 -5.75 -30.85
C GLU A 171 63.94 -4.72 -30.56
N ASP A 172 62.68 -5.14 -30.34
CA ASP A 172 61.51 -4.27 -30.09
C ASP A 172 61.18 -4.12 -28.59
N ALA A 173 62.22 -4.28 -27.76
CA ALA A 173 62.12 -4.27 -26.31
C ALA A 173 61.73 -2.87 -25.80
N ASN A 174 60.54 -2.76 -25.23
CA ASN A 174 59.99 -1.53 -24.68
C ASN A 174 60.12 -1.52 -23.14
N CYS A 175 60.75 -0.49 -22.57
CA CYS A 175 60.94 -0.37 -21.13
C CYS A 175 59.78 0.42 -20.52
N ASP A 176 58.96 -0.22 -19.70
CA ASP A 176 57.90 0.43 -18.94
C ASP A 176 58.42 0.77 -17.54
N CYS A 177 58.44 2.06 -17.21
CA CYS A 177 59.01 2.53 -15.97
C CYS A 177 58.19 2.10 -14.76
N LEU A 178 58.87 1.79 -13.66
CA LEU A 178 58.21 1.59 -12.37
C LEU A 178 57.47 2.88 -11.94
N PRO A 179 56.40 2.75 -11.15
CA PRO A 179 55.70 3.91 -10.59
C PRO A 179 56.67 4.91 -9.93
N GLY A 180 56.55 6.20 -10.29
CA GLY A 180 57.43 7.26 -9.82
C GLY A 180 58.71 7.49 -10.63
N TYR A 181 58.90 6.80 -11.76
CA TYR A 181 60.02 7.01 -12.69
C TYR A 181 59.48 7.44 -14.07
N ARG A 182 60.08 8.45 -14.69
CA ARG A 182 59.65 8.94 -16.01
C ARG A 182 60.43 8.23 -17.12
N LYS A 183 59.72 7.90 -18.21
CA LYS A 183 60.33 7.36 -19.43
C LYS A 183 60.97 8.47 -20.25
N MET A 184 62.23 8.29 -20.61
CA MET A 184 62.96 9.20 -21.51
C MET A 184 62.88 8.75 -22.96
N LYS A 185 63.25 9.67 -23.87
CA LYS A 185 63.27 9.44 -25.32
C LYS A 185 64.22 8.31 -25.76
N ASP A 186 65.17 7.93 -24.91
CA ASP A 186 66.13 6.84 -25.11
C ASP A 186 65.69 5.50 -24.47
N ASN A 187 64.39 5.37 -24.14
CA ASN A 187 63.81 4.17 -23.53
C ASN A 187 64.36 3.84 -22.13
N ARG A 188 65.01 4.80 -21.44
CA ARG A 188 65.47 4.66 -20.05
C ARG A 188 64.52 5.34 -19.07
N CYS A 189 64.50 4.85 -17.83
CA CYS A 189 63.67 5.39 -16.75
C CYS A 189 64.55 6.10 -15.72
N LEU A 190 64.34 7.42 -15.56
CA LEU A 190 65.00 8.27 -14.54
C LEU A 190 63.97 8.79 -13.53
N GLY A 191 64.38 8.89 -12.27
CA GLY A 191 63.53 9.32 -11.17
C GLY A 191 63.55 10.84 -10.97
N GLU A 192 62.36 11.44 -10.98
CA GLU A 192 62.00 12.52 -10.06
C GLU A 192 60.69 12.09 -9.37
N PRO A 193 60.53 12.32 -8.06
CA PRO A 193 59.44 11.73 -7.28
C PRO A 193 58.16 12.54 -7.49
N LEU A 194 57.47 12.36 -8.61
CA LEU A 194 56.20 13.05 -8.84
C LEU A 194 55.08 12.07 -9.25
N LEU A 195 54.05 12.09 -8.39
CA LEU A 195 52.73 11.46 -8.44
C LEU A 195 52.61 9.96 -8.10
N PHE A 196 52.79 9.65 -6.82
CA PHE A 196 52.36 8.39 -6.17
C PHE A 196 50.86 8.38 -5.76
N SER A 197 50.04 9.30 -6.31
CA SER A 197 48.67 9.56 -5.84
C SER A 197 47.57 8.99 -6.73
N LEU A 198 47.89 8.25 -7.80
CA LEU A 198 46.91 7.71 -8.74
C LEU A 198 46.49 6.25 -8.48
N ASP A 199 47.22 5.53 -7.62
CA ASP A 199 46.99 4.11 -7.33
C ASP A 199 46.04 3.86 -6.15
N CYS A 200 45.73 4.90 -5.36
CA CYS A 200 44.80 4.82 -4.25
C CYS A 200 43.49 5.54 -4.58
N ASP A 201 42.39 5.12 -3.94
CA ASP A 201 41.12 5.84 -4.02
C ASP A 201 41.30 7.32 -3.61
N ALA A 202 40.52 8.24 -4.19
CA ALA A 202 40.55 9.65 -3.79
C ALA A 202 40.26 9.85 -2.29
N ASN A 203 39.49 8.93 -1.70
CA ASN A 203 39.15 8.88 -0.28
C ASN A 203 40.11 8.01 0.56
N ALA A 204 41.26 7.62 0.01
CA ALA A 204 42.33 6.95 0.73
C ALA A 204 43.49 7.90 1.08
N GLN A 205 44.33 7.46 2.02
CA GLN A 205 45.61 8.04 2.35
C GLN A 205 46.71 7.09 1.86
N CYS A 206 47.67 7.65 1.14
CA CYS A 206 48.82 6.93 0.60
C CYS A 206 50.01 7.09 1.56
N SER A 207 50.60 5.99 2.01
CA SER A 207 51.85 5.97 2.75
C SER A 207 52.92 5.14 2.04
N LYS A 208 54.18 5.58 2.13
CA LYS A 208 55.33 4.92 1.50
C LYS A 208 56.07 4.07 2.53
N GLU A 209 55.93 2.76 2.44
CA GLU A 209 56.70 1.79 3.22
C GLU A 209 57.71 1.11 2.28
N ALA A 210 58.96 1.58 2.33
CA ALA A 210 60.02 1.19 1.38
C ALA A 210 59.59 1.38 -0.10
N SER A 211 59.74 0.36 -0.95
CA SER A 211 59.39 0.41 -2.38
C SER A 211 57.92 0.03 -2.67
N ASN A 212 57.08 -0.16 -1.65
CA ASN A 212 55.67 -0.57 -1.79
C ASN A 212 54.72 0.56 -1.37
N ILE A 213 53.65 0.76 -2.16
CA ILE A 213 52.62 1.78 -1.91
C ILE A 213 51.53 1.15 -1.03
N ARG A 214 51.26 1.74 0.13
CA ARG A 214 50.19 1.30 1.02
C ARG A 214 49.07 2.33 1.00
N CYS A 215 47.90 1.91 0.52
CA CYS A 215 46.68 2.72 0.57
C CYS A 215 45.85 2.32 1.78
N THR A 216 45.39 3.30 2.57
CA THR A 216 44.45 3.07 3.67
C THR A 216 43.27 4.02 3.54
N CYS A 217 42.04 3.53 3.65
CA CYS A 217 40.87 4.41 3.58
C CYS A 217 40.90 5.47 4.68
N ARG A 218 40.50 6.69 4.34
CA ARG A 218 40.40 7.79 5.31
C ARG A 218 39.32 7.45 6.35
N PRO A 219 39.39 8.07 7.55
CA PRO A 219 38.33 7.92 8.56
C PRO A 219 36.94 8.17 7.97
N GLY A 220 36.01 7.29 8.30
CA GLY A 220 34.62 7.32 7.82
C GLY A 220 34.38 6.64 6.47
N TYR A 221 35.38 5.97 5.91
CA TYR A 221 35.25 5.12 4.72
C TYR A 221 35.68 3.68 5.02
N ASP A 222 34.97 2.70 4.46
CA ASP A 222 35.32 1.27 4.48
C ASP A 222 35.87 0.86 3.11
N GLY A 223 36.84 -0.05 3.11
CA GLY A 223 37.50 -0.48 1.88
C GLY A 223 38.91 -1.00 2.08
N ASP A 224 39.57 -1.31 0.97
CA ASP A 224 40.95 -1.82 0.92
C ASP A 224 41.99 -0.74 0.57
N GLY A 225 41.58 0.53 0.50
CA GLY A 225 42.45 1.67 0.19
C GLY A 225 42.57 1.95 -1.32
N LYS A 226 42.32 0.96 -2.18
CA LYS A 226 42.17 1.19 -3.63
C LYS A 226 40.73 1.56 -3.98
N ILE A 227 39.78 1.00 -3.25
CA ILE A 227 38.36 1.36 -3.29
C ILE A 227 37.93 1.71 -1.88
N CYS A 228 37.40 2.92 -1.68
CA CYS A 228 36.93 3.39 -0.38
C CYS A 228 35.50 3.94 -0.49
N ILE A 229 34.54 3.24 0.14
CA ILE A 229 33.14 3.65 0.17
C ILE A 229 32.79 4.33 1.49
N PRO A 230 31.89 5.32 1.49
CA PRO A 230 31.41 5.93 2.74
C PRO A 230 30.81 4.86 3.66
N LYS A 231 31.26 4.81 4.92
CA LYS A 231 30.59 4.00 5.93
C LYS A 231 29.20 4.57 6.13
N ASN A 232 28.17 3.75 6.06
CA ASN A 232 26.79 4.15 6.32
C ASN A 232 26.35 3.62 7.68
N PRO A 233 26.30 4.47 8.74
CA PRO A 233 25.89 4.04 10.07
C PRO A 233 24.46 3.50 10.09
N CYS A 234 23.57 3.93 9.19
CA CYS A 234 22.18 3.48 9.15
C CYS A 234 22.03 1.99 8.85
N LEU A 235 23.04 1.34 8.25
CA LEU A 235 23.02 -0.09 7.97
C LEU A 235 23.24 -0.95 9.23
N VAL A 236 23.74 -0.36 10.31
CA VAL A 236 24.03 -1.04 11.57
C VAL A 236 23.19 -0.43 12.69
N ASN A 237 22.33 -1.23 13.32
CA ASN A 237 21.48 -0.79 14.43
C ASN A 237 20.73 0.53 14.17
N ASN A 238 20.22 0.73 12.95
CA ASN A 238 19.53 1.95 12.50
C ASN A 238 20.33 3.24 12.81
N GLY A 239 21.66 3.21 12.73
CA GLY A 239 22.52 4.37 13.04
C GLY A 239 22.43 4.86 14.49
N GLY A 240 21.94 4.03 15.42
CA GLY A 240 21.65 4.41 16.80
C GLY A 240 20.26 5.04 17.01
N CYS A 241 19.47 5.20 15.94
CA CYS A 241 18.14 5.78 16.00
C CYS A 241 17.10 4.82 16.60
N PRO A 242 16.21 5.28 17.50
CA PRO A 242 15.13 4.47 18.08
C PRO A 242 14.18 3.83 17.04
N ALA A 243 14.38 2.53 16.77
CA ALA A 243 13.77 1.80 15.65
C ALA A 243 12.23 1.86 15.54
N ASN A 244 11.51 2.06 16.65
CA ASN A 244 10.03 2.07 16.66
C ASN A 244 9.40 3.43 16.32
N SER A 245 10.19 4.51 16.29
CA SER A 245 9.65 5.88 16.17
C SER A 245 10.44 6.78 15.23
N THR A 246 11.61 6.34 14.77
CA THR A 246 12.50 7.11 13.91
C THR A 246 13.05 6.31 12.75
N VAL A 247 13.43 7.03 11.71
CA VAL A 247 14.18 6.54 10.55
C VAL A 247 15.57 7.17 10.55
N CYS A 248 16.59 6.37 10.30
CA CYS A 248 17.95 6.87 10.12
C CYS A 248 18.13 7.47 8.74
N VAL A 249 18.68 8.68 8.67
CA VAL A 249 19.00 9.36 7.43
C VAL A 249 20.50 9.52 7.31
N PHE A 250 21.07 8.92 6.27
CA PHE A 250 22.48 9.03 5.94
C PHE A 250 22.80 10.46 5.48
N LYS A 251 23.73 11.14 6.15
CA LYS A 251 24.14 12.53 5.83
C LYS A 251 25.53 12.63 5.23
N GLY A 252 26.29 11.53 5.24
CA GLY A 252 27.63 11.46 4.66
C GLY A 252 28.49 10.37 5.32
N PRO A 253 29.76 10.23 4.92
CA PRO A 253 30.65 9.20 5.44
C PRO A 253 30.68 9.20 6.97
N ASP A 254 30.26 8.09 7.56
CA ASP A 254 30.15 7.86 9.01
C ASP A 254 29.31 8.89 9.77
N LYS A 255 28.33 9.51 9.07
CA LYS A 255 27.42 10.51 9.62
C LYS A 255 25.97 10.19 9.26
N SER A 256 25.13 10.17 10.29
CA SER A 256 23.68 10.00 10.18
C SER A 256 22.95 10.96 11.10
N SER A 257 21.64 11.11 10.88
CA SER A 257 20.73 11.77 11.81
C SER A 257 19.42 10.99 11.90
N CYS A 258 18.74 11.07 13.04
CA CYS A 258 17.41 10.51 13.18
C CYS A 258 16.34 11.50 12.71
N GLU A 259 15.33 11.01 12.00
CA GLU A 259 14.12 11.75 11.67
C GLU A 259 12.90 10.99 12.18
N CYS A 260 11.89 11.70 12.68
CA CYS A 260 10.67 11.05 13.19
C CYS A 260 9.89 10.38 12.05
N MET A 261 9.25 9.24 12.34
CA MET A 261 8.29 8.65 11.43
C MET A 261 7.09 9.60 11.21
N LEU A 262 6.35 9.37 10.11
CA LEU A 262 5.25 10.24 9.70
C LEU A 262 4.22 10.41 10.84
N GLY A 263 3.84 11.65 11.12
CA GLY A 263 2.86 11.97 12.18
C GLY A 263 3.42 11.91 13.61
N MET A 264 4.72 11.74 13.78
CA MET A 264 5.38 11.79 15.08
C MET A 264 6.16 13.10 15.28
N SER A 265 6.34 13.49 16.53
CA SER A 265 7.12 14.65 16.96
C SER A 265 8.25 14.23 17.90
N PRO A 266 9.39 14.94 17.89
CA PRO A 266 10.56 14.54 18.67
C PRO A 266 10.35 14.72 20.18
N LEU A 267 10.78 13.73 20.96
CA LEU A 267 10.83 13.82 22.42
C LEU A 267 12.03 14.67 22.84
N GLY A 268 11.81 15.62 23.76
CA GLY A 268 12.89 16.50 24.22
C GLY A 268 13.51 17.39 23.11
N GLY A 269 12.77 17.63 22.02
CA GLY A 269 13.18 18.52 20.93
C GLY A 269 14.14 17.90 19.91
N SER A 270 14.54 16.63 20.05
CA SER A 270 15.38 15.92 19.09
C SER A 270 14.88 14.49 18.83
N ALA A 271 14.89 14.07 17.57
CA ALA A 271 14.52 12.70 17.18
C ALA A 271 15.53 11.66 17.68
N GLU A 272 16.73 12.07 18.11
CA GLU A 272 17.74 11.18 18.70
C GLU A 272 17.24 10.49 19.99
N HIS A 273 16.33 11.13 20.73
CA HIS A 273 15.72 10.56 21.94
C HIS A 273 14.43 9.76 21.65
N GLY A 274 14.07 9.62 20.38
CA GLY A 274 12.82 9.01 19.93
C GLY A 274 11.71 10.02 19.70
N CYS A 275 10.60 9.54 19.16
CA CYS A 275 9.47 10.38 18.80
C CYS A 275 8.17 9.84 19.40
N GLN A 276 7.23 10.76 19.67
CA GLN A 276 5.88 10.45 20.12
C GLN A 276 4.88 10.79 19.03
N LEU A 277 3.82 9.98 18.96
CA LEU A 277 2.72 10.17 18.04
C LEU A 277 2.02 11.51 18.34
N VAL A 278 1.83 12.33 17.30
CA VAL A 278 1.03 13.55 17.42
C VAL A 278 -0.41 13.17 17.17
N SER A 279 -1.30 13.53 18.11
CA SER A 279 -2.73 13.24 17.96
C SER A 279 -3.27 13.88 16.68
N ALA A 280 -3.77 13.04 15.77
CA ALA A 280 -4.56 13.47 14.61
C ALA A 280 -6.04 13.68 14.96
N CYS A 281 -6.42 13.38 16.21
CA CYS A 281 -7.79 13.49 16.70
C CYS A 281 -8.09 14.92 17.16
N THR A 282 -9.12 15.50 16.56
CA THR A 282 -9.74 16.78 16.93
C THR A 282 -11.25 16.57 17.07
N ALA A 283 -11.97 17.57 17.60
CA ALA A 283 -13.41 17.49 17.83
C ALA A 283 -14.25 17.25 16.56
N VAL A 284 -13.67 17.44 15.37
CA VAL A 284 -14.36 17.29 14.08
C VAL A 284 -13.80 16.13 13.24
N THR A 285 -12.82 15.39 13.76
CA THR A 285 -12.15 14.33 13.00
C THR A 285 -13.06 13.11 12.79
N CYS A 286 -13.78 12.70 13.82
CA CYS A 286 -14.68 11.54 13.81
C CYS A 286 -16.13 11.98 14.08
N ASP A 287 -17.07 11.07 13.88
CA ASP A 287 -18.45 11.25 14.36
C ASP A 287 -18.44 11.54 15.88
N PRO A 288 -19.32 12.42 16.40
CA PRO A 288 -19.42 12.67 17.84
C PRO A 288 -19.68 11.42 18.70
N THR A 289 -20.23 10.36 18.09
CA THR A 289 -20.50 9.06 18.72
C THR A 289 -19.47 7.99 18.33
N ALA A 290 -18.28 8.43 17.92
CA ALA A 290 -17.13 7.57 17.63
C ALA A 290 -15.94 7.90 18.53
N THR A 291 -15.20 6.86 18.91
CA THR A 291 -13.90 6.99 19.55
C THR A 291 -12.82 7.22 18.47
N CYS A 292 -12.02 8.28 18.63
CA CYS A 292 -10.87 8.56 17.78
C CYS A 292 -9.58 8.04 18.41
N GLN A 293 -8.77 7.32 17.63
CA GLN A 293 -7.41 6.92 17.98
C GLN A 293 -6.47 7.36 16.86
N THR A 294 -5.21 7.69 17.16
CA THR A 294 -4.21 7.97 16.10
C THR A 294 -3.39 6.72 15.86
N GLU A 295 -3.26 6.30 14.59
CA GLU A 295 -2.46 5.17 14.16
C GLU A 295 -0.98 5.55 14.01
N LEU A 296 -0.12 4.53 13.90
CA LEU A 296 1.34 4.69 13.78
C LEU A 296 1.79 5.47 12.54
N ASP A 297 0.93 5.58 11.52
CA ASP A 297 1.18 6.39 10.31
C ASP A 297 0.78 7.87 10.48
N GLY A 298 0.31 8.25 11.68
CA GLY A 298 -0.13 9.60 11.99
C GLY A 298 -1.56 9.92 11.58
N LYS A 299 -2.35 8.95 11.13
CA LYS A 299 -3.74 9.18 10.72
C LYS A 299 -4.73 8.86 11.83
N PRO A 300 -5.91 9.50 11.83
CA PRO A 300 -6.97 9.15 12.75
C PRO A 300 -7.69 7.88 12.30
N ARG A 301 -7.94 7.00 13.25
CA ARG A 301 -8.82 5.84 13.16
C ARG A 301 -10.05 6.12 14.01
N CYS A 302 -11.20 6.17 13.36
CA CYS A 302 -12.47 6.37 14.02
C CYS A 302 -13.19 5.03 14.19
N LEU A 303 -13.73 4.78 15.38
CA LEU A 303 -14.53 3.59 15.68
C LEU A 303 -15.85 4.01 16.32
N CYS A 304 -16.97 3.60 15.74
CA CYS A 304 -18.27 3.84 16.36
C CYS A 304 -18.37 3.21 17.75
N GLU A 305 -19.09 3.86 18.67
CA GLU A 305 -19.36 3.31 19.99
C GLU A 305 -20.14 1.97 19.92
N PRO A 306 -20.04 1.11 20.96
CA PRO A 306 -20.71 -0.18 20.98
C PRO A 306 -22.22 -0.08 20.70
N GLY A 307 -22.71 -0.89 19.76
CA GLY A 307 -24.13 -0.92 19.37
C GLY A 307 -24.52 0.10 18.30
N LEU A 308 -23.56 0.86 17.78
CA LEU A 308 -23.70 1.70 16.59
C LEU A 308 -23.06 1.02 15.37
N LEU A 309 -23.56 1.34 14.19
CA LEU A 309 -23.07 0.84 12.90
C LEU A 309 -22.51 1.98 12.08
N GLY A 310 -21.32 1.82 11.51
CA GLY A 310 -20.73 2.84 10.65
C GLY A 310 -19.22 2.69 10.46
N ASP A 311 -18.62 3.68 9.82
CA ASP A 311 -17.17 3.75 9.52
C ASP A 311 -16.39 4.59 10.54
N GLY A 312 -17.04 5.01 11.63
CA GLY A 312 -16.47 5.89 12.66
C GLY A 312 -16.48 7.38 12.29
N HIS A 313 -16.56 7.74 11.01
CA HIS A 313 -16.80 9.12 10.58
C HIS A 313 -18.29 9.45 10.50
N ARG A 314 -19.12 8.42 10.32
CA ARG A 314 -20.57 8.47 10.49
C ARG A 314 -21.02 7.22 11.23
N CYS A 315 -21.75 7.40 12.32
CA CYS A 315 -22.25 6.30 13.14
C CYS A 315 -23.76 6.36 13.28
N TYR A 316 -24.40 5.21 13.07
CA TYR A 316 -25.85 5.07 13.06
C TYR A 316 -26.32 4.19 14.21
N GLY A 317 -27.33 4.66 14.94
CA GLY A 317 -28.01 3.88 15.97
C GLY A 317 -28.98 2.85 15.38
N ASN A 318 -29.87 2.36 16.25
CA ASN A 318 -30.94 1.45 15.83
C ASN A 318 -31.93 2.10 14.84
N LEU A 319 -32.80 1.30 14.25
CA LEU A 319 -33.81 1.73 13.28
C LEU A 319 -34.64 2.92 13.77
N MET A 320 -34.98 2.97 15.06
CA MET A 320 -35.73 4.10 15.62
C MET A 320 -34.90 5.39 15.62
N ALA A 321 -33.65 5.33 16.08
CA ALA A 321 -32.75 6.48 16.06
C ALA A 321 -32.49 6.96 14.63
N ARG A 322 -32.33 6.00 13.69
CA ARG A 322 -32.09 6.30 12.28
C ARG A 322 -33.29 6.98 11.62
N LEU A 323 -34.52 6.53 11.89
CA LEU A 323 -35.73 7.19 11.42
C LEU A 323 -35.86 8.62 11.94
N MET A 324 -35.58 8.83 13.23
CA MET A 324 -35.60 10.17 13.83
C MET A 324 -34.55 11.09 13.20
N GLU A 325 -33.36 10.57 12.92
CA GLU A 325 -32.30 11.31 12.24
C GLU A 325 -32.71 11.71 10.81
N LEU A 326 -33.26 10.77 10.02
CA LEU A 326 -33.69 11.03 8.64
C LEU A 326 -34.85 12.04 8.55
N ASP A 327 -35.75 12.03 9.53
CA ASP A 327 -36.84 13.00 9.64
C ASP A 327 -36.33 14.41 9.98
N GLN A 328 -35.29 14.50 10.83
CA GLN A 328 -34.72 15.79 11.27
C GLN A 328 -33.64 16.35 10.33
N ARG A 329 -32.88 15.49 9.65
CA ARG A 329 -31.69 15.83 8.85
C ARG A 329 -31.60 14.95 7.59
N GLY A 330 -31.45 15.59 6.43
CA GLY A 330 -31.15 14.91 5.15
C GLY A 330 -32.12 15.27 4.02
N ASN A 331 -31.96 14.62 2.87
CA ASN A 331 -32.81 14.79 1.69
C ASN A 331 -34.21 14.17 1.84
N GLN A 332 -34.45 13.43 2.93
CA GLN A 332 -35.73 12.78 3.27
C GLN A 332 -36.51 13.54 4.36
N ARG A 333 -36.04 14.73 4.73
CA ARG A 333 -36.75 15.66 5.61
C ARG A 333 -38.12 15.94 5.00
N GLU A 334 -39.18 15.87 5.82
CA GLU A 334 -40.58 15.93 5.35
C GLU A 334 -41.07 14.74 4.51
N ASN A 335 -40.35 13.61 4.48
CA ASN A 335 -40.80 12.38 3.80
C ASN A 335 -41.14 11.21 4.77
N LEU A 336 -40.79 11.35 6.05
CA LEU A 336 -40.90 10.29 7.07
C LEU A 336 -41.69 10.72 8.33
N THR A 337 -42.15 11.96 8.37
CA THR A 337 -42.80 12.58 9.55
C THR A 337 -44.08 11.84 9.96
N GLY A 338 -44.79 11.23 9.01
CA GLY A 338 -45.97 10.40 9.28
C GLY A 338 -45.65 9.08 10.01
N ALA A 339 -44.49 8.47 9.74
CA ALA A 339 -44.05 7.21 10.36
C ALA A 339 -43.59 7.38 11.81
N VAL A 340 -42.96 8.53 12.12
CA VAL A 340 -42.44 8.85 13.47
C VAL A 340 -43.57 9.24 14.44
N ASN A 341 -44.60 9.93 13.96
CA ASN A 341 -45.67 10.50 14.80
C ASN A 341 -46.81 9.51 15.14
N CYS A 342 -46.88 8.35 14.46
CA CYS A 342 -47.94 7.34 14.67
C CYS A 342 -47.72 6.40 15.87
N GLY A 343 -46.69 6.65 16.69
CA GLY A 343 -46.31 5.79 17.82
C GLY A 343 -45.64 4.51 17.33
N SER A 344 -44.31 4.43 17.43
CA SER A 344 -43.56 3.25 16.98
C SER A 344 -43.99 2.00 17.74
N PRO A 345 -44.43 0.92 17.07
CA PRO A 345 -44.62 -0.35 17.74
C PRO A 345 -43.25 -0.99 18.01
N PRO A 346 -43.09 -1.72 19.12
CA PRO A 346 -42.05 -2.74 19.24
C PRO A 346 -42.13 -3.71 18.03
N PRO A 347 -41.01 -4.09 17.38
CA PRO A 347 -39.69 -4.25 17.98
C PRO A 347 -38.58 -3.42 17.31
N LEU A 348 -38.82 -2.17 16.87
CA LEU A 348 -37.77 -1.35 16.23
C LEU A 348 -36.54 -1.09 17.14
N ARG A 349 -36.68 -1.31 18.45
CA ARG A 349 -35.62 -1.27 19.47
C ARG A 349 -35.09 -2.65 19.87
N GLY A 350 -35.63 -3.72 19.29
CA GLY A 350 -35.20 -5.09 19.56
C GLY A 350 -33.83 -5.40 18.97
N PRO A 351 -33.27 -6.58 19.28
CA PRO A 351 -31.91 -6.94 18.85
C PRO A 351 -31.77 -7.00 17.32
N GLY A 352 -32.86 -7.26 16.57
CA GLY A 352 -32.78 -7.44 15.12
C GLY A 352 -31.99 -8.70 14.74
N PRO A 353 -31.49 -8.81 13.50
CA PRO A 353 -31.68 -7.89 12.37
C PRO A 353 -33.13 -7.82 11.88
N LEU A 354 -33.61 -6.60 11.57
CA LEU A 354 -34.95 -6.32 11.04
C LEU A 354 -34.89 -5.64 9.67
N THR A 355 -35.91 -5.87 8.84
CA THR A 355 -36.11 -5.12 7.59
C THR A 355 -37.37 -4.28 7.75
N LEU A 356 -37.24 -2.96 7.61
CA LEU A 356 -38.33 -2.01 7.75
C LEU A 356 -38.67 -1.38 6.41
N PHE A 357 -39.91 -1.53 5.96
CA PHE A 357 -40.42 -0.81 4.80
C PHE A 357 -41.17 0.44 5.23
N VAL A 358 -40.68 1.62 4.86
CA VAL A 358 -41.25 2.89 5.28
C VAL A 358 -41.90 3.58 4.10
N PRO A 359 -43.22 3.85 4.15
CA PRO A 359 -43.86 4.62 3.10
C PRO A 359 -43.33 6.05 3.07
N THR A 360 -43.16 6.58 1.85
CA THR A 360 -42.92 8.01 1.64
C THR A 360 -44.13 8.83 2.08
N ASN A 361 -43.96 10.08 2.47
CA ASN A 361 -45.07 10.95 2.86
C ASN A 361 -46.07 11.12 1.70
N ASP A 362 -45.61 11.20 0.45
CA ASP A 362 -46.50 11.18 -0.72
C ASP A 362 -47.40 9.93 -0.77
N ALA A 363 -46.86 8.77 -0.38
CA ALA A 363 -47.62 7.52 -0.29
C ALA A 363 -48.64 7.56 0.85
N VAL A 364 -48.27 8.14 2.00
CA VAL A 364 -49.17 8.34 3.15
C VAL A 364 -50.29 9.33 2.81
N ASP A 365 -49.97 10.42 2.11
CA ASP A 365 -50.94 11.46 1.74
C ASP A 365 -51.92 10.96 0.68
N ARG A 366 -51.47 10.20 -0.32
CA ARG A 366 -52.38 9.48 -1.24
C ARG A 366 -53.29 8.49 -0.53
N ALA A 367 -52.85 7.95 0.62
CA ALA A 367 -53.65 7.06 1.43
C ALA A 367 -54.65 7.79 2.35
N ARG A 368 -54.63 9.14 2.45
CA ARG A 368 -55.52 9.92 3.34
C ARG A 368 -56.91 10.21 2.76
N ASP A 369 -57.51 9.24 2.08
CA ASP A 369 -58.86 9.38 1.49
C ASP A 369 -59.97 9.10 2.51
N GLY A 370 -60.13 9.92 3.55
CA GLY A 370 -61.30 10.03 4.46
C GLY A 370 -61.68 8.79 5.31
N THR A 371 -61.29 7.60 4.88
CA THR A 371 -61.68 6.27 5.35
C THR A 371 -60.63 5.72 6.31
N HIS A 372 -59.37 6.15 6.10
CA HIS A 372 -58.22 5.79 6.93
C HIS A 372 -58.19 6.54 8.26
N LEU A 373 -59.01 7.58 8.44
CA LEU A 373 -59.23 8.27 9.73
C LEU A 373 -59.70 7.32 10.83
N LEU A 374 -60.52 6.32 10.48
CA LEU A 374 -60.99 5.29 11.44
C LEU A 374 -59.87 4.35 11.89
N LEU A 375 -58.86 4.11 11.05
CA LEU A 375 -57.68 3.32 11.41
C LEU A 375 -56.81 4.03 12.45
N PHE A 376 -56.64 5.34 12.30
CA PHE A 376 -55.89 6.16 13.27
C PHE A 376 -56.62 6.32 14.62
N GLN A 377 -57.95 6.19 14.63
CA GLN A 377 -58.75 6.19 15.87
C GLN A 377 -58.68 4.84 16.63
N ALA A 378 -58.31 3.75 15.94
CA ALA A 378 -58.22 2.41 16.52
C ALA A 378 -56.75 1.99 16.72
N LYS A 379 -56.18 2.33 17.89
CA LYS A 379 -54.77 2.06 18.26
C LYS A 379 -54.26 0.65 17.92
N GLN A 380 -55.08 -0.38 18.12
CA GLN A 380 -54.72 -1.78 17.81
C GLN A 380 -54.55 -2.03 16.30
N LYS A 381 -55.42 -1.45 15.47
CA LYS A 381 -55.35 -1.59 14.01
C LYS A 381 -54.18 -0.80 13.43
N LEU A 382 -53.87 0.35 14.01
CA LEU A 382 -52.66 1.11 13.67
C LEU A 382 -51.39 0.34 14.03
N GLN A 383 -51.33 -0.31 15.20
CA GLN A 383 -50.19 -1.15 15.58
C GLN A 383 -50.02 -2.35 14.63
N GLU A 384 -51.11 -2.99 14.22
CA GLU A 384 -51.09 -4.08 13.23
C GLU A 384 -50.56 -3.59 11.86
N LEU A 385 -51.04 -2.44 11.38
CA LEU A 385 -50.55 -1.81 10.15
C LEU A 385 -49.04 -1.54 10.21
N LEU A 386 -48.56 -0.98 11.32
CA LEU A 386 -47.15 -0.67 11.49
C LEU A 386 -46.31 -1.96 11.60
N ARG A 387 -46.79 -3.01 12.29
CA ARG A 387 -46.12 -4.33 12.33
C ARG A 387 -46.11 -5.02 10.97
N HIS A 388 -47.08 -4.74 10.09
CA HIS A 388 -47.13 -5.28 8.73
C HIS A 388 -46.03 -4.69 7.82
N HIS A 389 -45.42 -3.57 8.21
CA HIS A 389 -44.29 -2.97 7.51
C HIS A 389 -42.92 -3.41 8.07
N VAL A 390 -42.91 -4.18 9.17
CA VAL A 390 -41.71 -4.71 9.80
C VAL A 390 -41.59 -6.20 9.45
N PHE A 391 -40.41 -6.59 9.02
CA PHE A 391 -40.07 -7.98 8.70
C PHE A 391 -38.88 -8.42 9.54
N SER A 392 -38.77 -9.74 9.71
CA SER A 392 -37.47 -10.34 10.07
C SER A 392 -36.47 -10.06 8.95
N GLN A 393 -35.19 -10.23 9.23
CA GLN A 393 -34.11 -10.09 8.27
C GLN A 393 -34.48 -10.57 6.86
N LEU A 394 -34.49 -9.62 5.92
CA LEU A 394 -34.67 -9.83 4.48
C LEU A 394 -33.58 -9.03 3.77
N THR A 395 -32.79 -9.72 2.95
CA THR A 395 -31.86 -9.10 2.00
C THR A 395 -32.58 -8.78 0.69
N VAL A 396 -31.95 -8.00 -0.19
CA VAL A 396 -32.49 -7.76 -1.54
C VAL A 396 -32.56 -9.06 -2.33
N ASP A 397 -31.59 -9.96 -2.15
CA ASP A 397 -31.59 -11.27 -2.81
C ASP A 397 -32.75 -12.15 -2.32
N ASP A 398 -33.05 -12.12 -1.02
CA ASP A 398 -34.20 -12.83 -0.45
C ASP A 398 -35.53 -12.31 -1.04
N LEU A 399 -35.64 -11.00 -1.27
CA LEU A 399 -36.83 -10.40 -1.87
C LEU A 399 -37.03 -10.86 -3.32
N VAL A 400 -35.94 -11.07 -4.07
CA VAL A 400 -36.03 -11.55 -5.46
C VAL A 400 -36.28 -13.06 -5.51
N ALA A 401 -35.75 -13.82 -4.56
CA ALA A 401 -35.85 -15.28 -4.52
C ALA A 401 -37.18 -15.81 -3.96
N LEU A 402 -37.82 -15.07 -3.04
CA LEU A 402 -39.01 -15.54 -2.34
C LEU A 402 -40.30 -14.95 -2.94
N PRO A 403 -41.27 -15.78 -3.35
CA PRO A 403 -42.54 -15.28 -3.91
C PRO A 403 -43.43 -14.60 -2.86
N GLN A 404 -43.25 -14.93 -1.58
CA GLN A 404 -43.98 -14.33 -0.47
C GLN A 404 -43.09 -14.22 0.76
N VAL A 405 -43.23 -13.11 1.50
CA VAL A 405 -42.50 -12.84 2.75
C VAL A 405 -43.46 -12.60 3.89
N ARG A 406 -43.09 -13.04 5.10
CA ARG A 406 -43.93 -12.95 6.31
C ARG A 406 -43.56 -11.74 7.15
N THR A 407 -44.54 -10.92 7.45
CA THR A 407 -44.43 -9.72 8.29
C THR A 407 -44.43 -10.06 9.78
N MET A 408 -44.02 -9.11 10.63
CA MET A 408 -44.16 -9.19 12.09
C MET A 408 -45.62 -9.11 12.56
N ALA A 409 -46.55 -8.68 11.69
CA ALA A 409 -47.99 -8.83 11.89
C ALA A 409 -48.50 -10.26 11.60
N ASN A 410 -47.59 -11.21 11.32
CA ASN A 410 -47.90 -12.60 11.03
C ASN A 410 -48.69 -12.81 9.73
N GLN A 411 -48.42 -11.97 8.73
CA GLN A 411 -49.15 -11.98 7.46
C GLN A 411 -48.20 -12.05 6.28
N LEU A 412 -48.69 -12.55 5.15
CA LEU A 412 -47.90 -12.75 3.95
C LEU A 412 -48.04 -11.55 3.01
N VAL A 413 -46.92 -11.10 2.46
CA VAL A 413 -46.83 -10.09 1.42
C VAL A 413 -46.19 -10.73 0.20
N THR A 414 -46.88 -10.67 -0.93
CA THR A 414 -46.36 -11.17 -2.21
C THR A 414 -45.22 -10.30 -2.69
N VAL A 415 -44.18 -10.92 -3.24
CA VAL A 415 -43.06 -10.22 -3.86
C VAL A 415 -42.97 -10.63 -5.32
N SER A 416 -42.81 -9.65 -6.20
CA SER A 416 -42.59 -9.87 -7.62
C SER A 416 -41.54 -8.93 -8.14
N ALA A 417 -40.61 -9.41 -8.97
CA ALA A 417 -39.64 -8.58 -9.66
C ALA A 417 -40.17 -8.24 -11.07
N SER A 418 -40.04 -6.99 -11.49
CA SER A 418 -40.31 -6.58 -12.87
C SER A 418 -39.18 -7.02 -13.80
N ASP A 419 -39.46 -7.03 -15.11
CA ASP A 419 -38.45 -7.28 -16.15
C ASP A 419 -37.30 -6.24 -16.15
N THR A 420 -37.53 -5.07 -15.54
CA THR A 420 -36.53 -4.00 -15.34
C THR A 420 -35.72 -4.15 -14.05
N GLY A 421 -35.98 -5.20 -13.25
CA GLY A 421 -35.30 -5.47 -11.98
C GLY A 421 -35.88 -4.71 -10.78
N GLU A 422 -37.06 -4.09 -10.92
CA GLU A 422 -37.73 -3.40 -9.80
C GLU A 422 -38.47 -4.43 -8.92
N VAL A 423 -38.31 -4.33 -7.60
CA VAL A 423 -39.05 -5.18 -6.64
C VAL A 423 -40.39 -4.53 -6.30
N LEU A 424 -41.47 -5.29 -6.49
CA LEU A 424 -42.86 -4.93 -6.21
C LEU A 424 -43.39 -5.73 -5.03
N LEU A 425 -44.11 -5.07 -4.13
CA LEU A 425 -44.60 -5.64 -2.87
C LEU A 425 -46.14 -5.58 -2.79
N GLY A 426 -46.72 -6.70 -2.35
CA GLY A 426 -48.16 -6.86 -2.14
C GLY A 426 -48.98 -6.94 -3.43
N GLU A 427 -50.28 -7.22 -3.28
CA GLU A 427 -51.20 -7.40 -4.42
C GLU A 427 -51.38 -6.13 -5.27
N LYS A 428 -51.17 -4.95 -4.68
CA LYS A 428 -51.26 -3.66 -5.38
C LYS A 428 -49.96 -3.28 -6.10
N GLY A 429 -48.89 -4.07 -5.99
CA GLY A 429 -47.62 -3.81 -6.66
C GLY A 429 -46.92 -2.53 -6.19
N VAL A 430 -46.70 -2.38 -4.88
CA VAL A 430 -46.01 -1.21 -4.29
C VAL A 430 -44.51 -1.27 -4.61
N ARG A 431 -43.93 -0.17 -5.10
CA ARG A 431 -42.53 -0.11 -5.55
C ARG A 431 -41.61 0.33 -4.42
N LEU A 432 -40.35 -0.14 -4.47
CA LEU A 432 -39.28 0.44 -3.65
C LEU A 432 -38.86 1.80 -4.23
N ALA A 433 -39.10 2.87 -3.47
CA ALA A 433 -38.69 4.24 -3.81
C ALA A 433 -37.21 4.51 -3.46
N GLY A 434 -36.63 3.73 -2.54
CA GLY A 434 -35.22 3.78 -2.17
C GLY A 434 -34.85 2.61 -1.27
N SER A 435 -33.61 2.14 -1.32
CA SER A 435 -33.16 0.96 -0.57
C SER A 435 -31.87 1.24 0.20
N ASN A 436 -31.55 0.33 1.13
CA ASN A 436 -30.24 0.21 1.77
C ASN A 436 -29.86 1.32 2.75
N ILE A 437 -30.83 1.91 3.46
CA ILE A 437 -30.51 2.81 4.56
C ILE A 437 -30.23 1.96 5.81
N MET A 438 -28.95 1.86 6.17
CA MET A 438 -28.50 1.00 7.26
C MET A 438 -28.76 1.59 8.66
N ALA A 439 -29.00 0.71 9.63
CA ALA A 439 -29.09 0.98 11.05
C ALA A 439 -28.47 -0.18 11.85
N SER A 440 -28.13 0.02 13.12
CA SER A 440 -27.38 -0.98 13.90
C SER A 440 -28.12 -2.28 14.21
N ASN A 441 -29.45 -2.29 14.08
CA ASN A 441 -30.29 -3.48 14.26
C ASN A 441 -31.16 -3.80 13.03
N GLY A 442 -30.89 -3.20 11.86
CA GLY A 442 -31.65 -3.51 10.65
C GLY A 442 -31.40 -2.61 9.45
N VAL A 443 -32.23 -2.76 8.43
CA VAL A 443 -32.19 -1.98 7.19
C VAL A 443 -33.55 -1.34 6.93
N ILE A 444 -33.54 -0.11 6.43
CA ILE A 444 -34.73 0.64 6.01
C ILE A 444 -34.78 0.67 4.48
N HIS A 445 -35.93 0.26 3.94
CA HIS A 445 -36.31 0.44 2.54
C HIS A 445 -37.50 1.39 2.46
N MET A 446 -37.44 2.39 1.59
CA MET A 446 -38.55 3.30 1.36
C MET A 446 -39.46 2.73 0.26
N ILE A 447 -40.77 2.90 0.41
CA ILE A 447 -41.78 2.42 -0.55
C ILE A 447 -42.74 3.54 -0.95
N ASP A 448 -43.25 3.50 -2.17
CA ASP A 448 -44.16 4.52 -2.74
C ASP A 448 -45.66 4.23 -2.51
N GLY A 449 -45.97 3.34 -1.57
CA GLY A 449 -47.33 2.92 -1.22
C GLY A 449 -47.42 2.40 0.21
N LEU A 450 -48.64 2.14 0.70
CA LEU A 450 -48.89 1.47 1.99
C LEU A 450 -49.15 -0.02 1.79
N LEU A 451 -48.54 -0.85 2.63
CA LEU A 451 -48.85 -2.28 2.73
C LEU A 451 -50.00 -2.48 3.72
N TYR A 452 -51.16 -2.89 3.23
CA TYR A 452 -52.36 -3.08 4.05
C TYR A 452 -52.51 -4.54 4.50
N PRO A 453 -52.50 -4.82 5.82
CA PRO A 453 -52.81 -6.14 6.32
C PRO A 453 -54.20 -6.65 5.88
N PRO A 454 -54.36 -7.90 5.38
CA PRO A 454 -55.69 -8.48 5.13
C PRO A 454 -56.64 -8.44 6.34
N SER A 455 -56.09 -8.41 7.57
CA SER A 455 -56.87 -8.28 8.81
C SER A 455 -57.53 -6.91 9.03
N ILE A 456 -57.10 -5.85 8.34
CA ILE A 456 -57.69 -4.49 8.44
C ILE A 456 -58.49 -4.08 7.20
N LEU A 457 -58.32 -4.79 6.09
CA LEU A 457 -59.06 -4.60 4.85
C LEU A 457 -60.60 -4.75 4.95
N PRO A 458 -61.24 -5.42 5.96
CA PRO A 458 -62.71 -5.52 6.03
C PRO A 458 -63.47 -4.21 6.35
N ILE A 459 -62.81 -3.03 6.31
CA ILE A 459 -63.40 -1.73 6.67
C ILE A 459 -63.16 -0.65 5.61
N LEU A 460 -62.41 -0.95 4.53
CA LEU A 460 -62.40 -0.08 3.36
C LEU A 460 -63.69 -0.40 2.58
N PRO A 461 -64.66 0.53 2.49
CA PRO A 461 -65.88 0.26 1.75
C PRO A 461 -65.48 -0.02 0.30
N HIS A 462 -65.94 -1.14 -0.25
CA HIS A 462 -65.91 -1.38 -1.68
C HIS A 462 -66.73 -0.28 -2.38
N ARG A 463 -66.08 0.80 -2.82
CA ARG A 463 -66.72 1.76 -3.74
C ARG A 463 -66.66 1.17 -5.13
N CYS A 464 -67.82 0.89 -5.70
CA CYS A 464 -68.00 0.83 -7.14
C CYS A 464 -68.20 2.27 -7.63
N ASP A 465 -67.22 2.83 -8.36
CA ASP A 465 -67.39 4.12 -9.04
C ASP A 465 -68.34 3.95 -10.23
N VAL A 466 -69.64 4.04 -9.97
CA VAL A 466 -70.64 4.17 -11.04
C VAL A 466 -70.92 5.65 -11.26
N THR A 467 -70.31 6.23 -12.28
CA THR A 467 -70.60 7.60 -12.74
C THR A 467 -71.97 7.63 -13.43
N LYS A 468 -73.03 7.99 -12.68
CA LYS A 468 -74.33 8.36 -13.27
C LYS A 468 -74.38 9.87 -13.48
N SER A 469 -74.21 10.33 -14.70
CA SER A 469 -74.50 11.71 -15.11
C SER A 469 -75.99 11.86 -15.38
N LYS A 470 -76.66 12.74 -14.63
CA LYS A 470 -78.06 13.14 -14.88
C LYS A 470 -78.05 14.55 -15.49
N ILE A 471 -78.32 14.63 -16.79
CA ILE A 471 -78.51 15.92 -17.48
C ILE A 471 -79.90 16.45 -17.10
N THR A 472 -79.95 17.64 -16.50
CA THR A 472 -81.21 18.32 -16.18
C THR A 472 -81.35 19.54 -17.09
N LEU A 473 -82.33 19.52 -17.99
CA LEU A 473 -82.65 20.63 -18.88
C LEU A 473 -83.30 21.77 -18.08
N VAL A 474 -82.63 22.91 -17.98
CA VAL A 474 -83.20 24.13 -17.41
C VAL A 474 -83.77 24.99 -18.55
N ARG A 475 -85.10 25.08 -18.63
CA ARG A 475 -85.77 26.03 -19.54
C ARG A 475 -85.62 27.44 -18.99
N ARG A 476 -85.05 28.34 -19.80
CA ARG A 476 -84.99 29.78 -19.54
C ARG A 476 -86.41 30.35 -19.70
N HIS A 477 -87.00 30.89 -18.63
CA HIS A 477 -88.22 31.71 -18.73
C HIS A 477 -87.79 33.14 -19.03
N GLU A 478 -88.21 33.64 -20.19
CA GLU A 478 -88.27 35.07 -20.49
C GLU A 478 -89.54 35.65 -19.86
N THR A 479 -89.40 36.74 -19.11
CA THR A 479 -90.51 37.66 -18.85
C THR A 479 -89.99 39.09 -18.96
N TRP A 480 -90.78 39.87 -19.68
CA TRP A 480 -90.56 41.21 -20.22
C TRP A 480 -90.52 42.31 -19.18
#